data_AF-A0A2V9MR03-F1
#
_entry.id   AF-A0A2V9MR03-F1
#
_cell.length_a   1.000
_cell.length_b   1.000
_cell.length_c   1.000
_cell.angle_alpha   90.00
_cell.angle_beta   90.00
_cell.angle_gamma   90.00
#
_symmetry.space_group_name_H-M   'P 1'
#
loop_
_entity.id
_entity.type
_entity.pdbx_description
1 polymer ?
#
loop_
_entity_poly.entity_id
_entity_poly.type
_entity_poly.pdbx_seq_one_letter_code
_entity_poly.pdbx_strand_id
1 'polypeptide(L)'
;MTWELAQKYFIDPTFGGALVPGRRNVLTSTVDLTGIAFLTDERRLSPLISRLRVSLNAQSDVEWDADYDFRAGRVNTSTILFNHHFGLFTIGAGDALLHTPGEISSLGTKPVTQKFNQFRSVLGYGNSNKRGFSGAVNLGFDVRLNQLQYGSAELAYNWDCCGVNVEYRRFALATVRKRLF
;
A
#
# COMPACT_ATOMS: atom_id res chain seq x y z
N MET A 1 -12.39 17.41 -6.56
CA MET A 1 -12.42 15.97 -6.87
C MET A 1 -11.60 15.74 -8.12
N THR A 2 -10.71 14.75 -8.10
CA THR A 2 -9.98 14.30 -9.28
C THR A 2 -10.13 12.79 -9.41
N TRP A 3 -10.33 12.31 -10.63
CA TRP A 3 -10.36 10.88 -10.93
C TRP A 3 -9.55 10.62 -12.19
N GLU A 4 -8.54 9.77 -12.05
CA GLU A 4 -7.67 9.33 -13.14
C GLU A 4 -7.97 7.88 -13.47
N LEU A 5 -8.14 7.60 -14.77
CA LEU A 5 -8.21 6.26 -15.32
C LEU A 5 -7.11 6.13 -16.38
N ALA A 6 -6.28 5.09 -16.28
CA ALA A 6 -5.22 4.87 -17.26
C ALA A 6 -4.97 3.40 -17.54
N GLN A 7 -4.51 3.12 -18.75
CA GLN A 7 -4.10 1.78 -19.18
C GLN A 7 -2.98 1.91 -20.20
N LYS A 8 -2.00 1.02 -20.16
CA LYS A 8 -0.93 0.93 -21.14
C LYS A 8 -1.22 -0.17 -22.15
N TYR A 9 -0.94 0.12 -23.41
CA TYR A 9 -0.87 -0.86 -24.48
C TYR A 9 0.59 -1.13 -24.88
N PHE A 10 0.99 -2.40 -24.90
CA PHE A 10 2.33 -2.86 -25.26
C PHE A 10 2.33 -3.38 -26.70
N ILE A 11 3.07 -2.69 -27.56
CA ILE A 11 3.23 -3.05 -28.98
C ILE A 11 3.98 -4.37 -29.11
N ASP A 12 5.04 -4.55 -28.33
CA ASP A 12 5.76 -5.82 -28.19
C ASP A 12 5.43 -6.46 -26.82
N PRO A 13 4.64 -7.56 -26.79
CA PRO A 13 4.26 -8.21 -25.55
C PRO A 13 5.39 -9.05 -24.93
N THR A 14 6.50 -9.26 -25.65
CA THR A 14 7.69 -9.97 -25.17
C THR A 14 8.72 -9.05 -24.53
N PHE A 15 8.56 -7.73 -24.73
CA PHE A 15 9.50 -6.69 -24.30
C PHE A 15 10.93 -6.96 -24.79
N GLY A 16 11.09 -7.27 -26.08
CA GLY A 16 12.38 -7.62 -26.68
C GLY A 16 12.95 -8.93 -26.14
N GLY A 17 12.10 -9.84 -25.66
CA GLY A 17 12.50 -11.10 -25.01
C GLY A 17 12.87 -10.96 -23.52
N ALA A 18 12.70 -9.80 -22.91
CA ALA A 18 12.97 -9.61 -21.48
C ALA A 18 11.93 -10.29 -20.57
N LEU A 19 10.75 -10.60 -21.08
CA LEU A 19 9.70 -11.30 -20.34
C LEU A 19 10.04 -12.78 -20.16
N VAL A 20 10.04 -13.24 -18.90
CA VAL A 20 10.12 -14.67 -18.56
C VAL A 20 8.75 -15.19 -18.13
N PRO A 21 8.11 -16.08 -18.91
CA PRO A 21 6.78 -16.62 -18.59
C PRO A 21 6.74 -17.33 -17.23
N GLY A 22 5.61 -17.19 -16.54
CA GLY A 22 5.36 -17.78 -15.22
C GLY A 22 6.15 -17.14 -14.07
N ARG A 23 7.00 -16.13 -14.33
CA ARG A 23 7.72 -15.39 -13.27
C ARG A 23 7.21 -13.98 -13.14
N ARG A 24 7.41 -13.37 -11.97
CA ARG A 24 7.16 -11.95 -11.78
C ARG A 24 8.21 -11.14 -12.55
N ASN A 25 7.79 -10.42 -13.58
CA ASN A 25 8.66 -9.53 -14.35
C ASN A 25 8.44 -8.08 -13.89
N VAL A 26 9.53 -7.37 -13.55
CA VAL A 26 9.53 -5.97 -13.16
C VAL A 26 10.32 -5.19 -14.20
N LEU A 27 9.62 -4.55 -15.12
CA LEU A 27 10.22 -3.78 -16.23
C LEU A 27 9.91 -2.30 -16.05
N THR A 28 10.81 -1.41 -16.48
CA THR A 28 10.65 0.05 -16.39
C THR A 28 9.33 0.53 -16.99
N SER A 29 8.90 -0.08 -18.10
CA SER A 29 7.62 0.25 -18.76
C SER A 29 6.38 -0.10 -17.93
N THR A 30 6.52 -1.01 -16.97
CA THR A 30 5.42 -1.55 -16.13
C THR A 30 5.46 -1.06 -14.68
N VAL A 31 6.63 -0.70 -14.15
CA VAL A 31 6.83 -0.43 -12.71
C VAL A 31 6.09 0.80 -12.22
N ASP A 32 5.98 1.84 -13.06
CA ASP A 32 5.34 3.10 -12.67
C ASP A 32 3.81 3.10 -12.82
N LEU A 33 3.22 1.98 -13.23
CA LEU A 33 1.80 1.91 -13.52
C LEU A 33 0.97 1.49 -12.31
N THR A 34 1.28 0.35 -11.72
CA THR A 34 0.49 -0.31 -10.66
C THR A 34 1.31 -0.45 -9.38
N GLY A 35 0.63 -0.54 -8.23
CA GLY A 35 1.31 -0.69 -6.92
C GLY A 35 2.01 -2.05 -6.72
N ILE A 36 1.74 -3.02 -7.60
CA ILE A 36 2.35 -4.36 -7.60
C ILE A 36 2.77 -4.75 -9.01
N ALA A 37 3.74 -5.65 -9.13
CA ALA A 37 4.05 -6.26 -10.41
C ALA A 37 2.86 -7.13 -10.89
N PHE A 38 2.47 -7.00 -12.16
CA PHE A 38 1.38 -7.78 -12.77
C PHE A 38 1.84 -8.66 -13.94
N LEU A 39 3.05 -8.42 -14.45
CA LEU A 39 3.52 -9.04 -15.69
C LEU A 39 4.10 -10.43 -15.42
N THR A 40 3.26 -11.45 -15.56
CA THR A 40 3.69 -12.86 -15.45
C THR A 40 3.80 -13.60 -16.77
N ASP A 41 3.10 -13.11 -17.80
CA ASP A 41 3.00 -13.69 -19.13
C ASP A 41 2.79 -12.57 -20.14
N GLU A 42 3.13 -12.86 -21.39
CA GLU A 42 2.95 -11.97 -22.54
C GLU A 42 1.54 -11.39 -22.58
N ARG A 43 1.44 -10.07 -22.60
CA ARG A 43 0.16 -9.36 -22.68
C ARG A 43 0.35 -8.01 -23.35
N ARG A 44 -0.67 -7.60 -24.09
CA ARG A 44 -0.70 -6.29 -24.76
C ARG A 44 -1.35 -5.20 -23.95
N LEU A 45 -2.17 -5.54 -22.96
CA LEU A 45 -2.82 -4.57 -22.09
C LEU A 45 -2.35 -4.76 -20.65
N SER A 46 -2.06 -3.64 -19.99
CA SER A 46 -1.91 -3.62 -18.54
C SER A 46 -3.25 -3.75 -17.83
N PRO A 47 -3.27 -3.98 -16.50
CA PRO A 47 -4.42 -3.64 -15.68
C PRO A 47 -4.87 -2.19 -15.94
N LEU A 48 -6.18 -1.94 -15.80
CA LEU A 48 -6.74 -0.60 -15.75
C LEU A 48 -6.53 -0.05 -14.34
N ILE A 49 -5.86 1.08 -14.25
CA ILE A 49 -5.68 1.79 -12.99
C ILE A 49 -6.78 2.82 -12.81
N SER A 50 -7.23 2.99 -11.58
CA SER A 50 -8.23 3.97 -11.16
C SER A 50 -7.73 4.66 -9.90
N ARG A 51 -7.58 5.98 -9.95
CA ARG A 51 -7.08 6.80 -8.83
C ARG A 51 -8.03 7.95 -8.57
N LEU A 52 -8.75 7.90 -7.46
CA LEU A 52 -9.76 8.86 -7.06
C LEU A 52 -9.27 9.63 -5.83
N ARG A 53 -9.31 10.96 -5.88
CA ARG A 53 -9.06 11.83 -4.73
C ARG A 53 -10.22 12.81 -4.55
N VAL A 54 -10.78 12.82 -3.35
CA VAL A 54 -11.94 13.64 -2.99
C VAL A 54 -11.65 14.39 -1.70
N SER A 55 -11.52 15.71 -1.77
CA SER A 55 -11.61 16.57 -0.59
C SER A 55 -13.08 16.87 -0.33
N LEU A 56 -13.65 16.30 0.73
CA LEU A 56 -15.06 16.48 1.08
C LEU A 56 -15.30 17.89 1.65
N ASN A 57 -14.33 18.40 2.41
CA ASN A 57 -14.27 19.76 2.95
C ASN A 57 -12.80 20.10 3.27
N ALA A 58 -12.55 21.25 3.89
CA ALA A 58 -11.20 21.68 4.27
C ALA A 58 -10.51 20.78 5.31
N GLN A 59 -11.24 19.86 5.91
CA GLN A 59 -10.82 19.02 7.05
C GLN A 59 -10.79 17.54 6.71
N SER A 60 -11.35 17.10 5.58
CA SER A 60 -11.57 15.68 5.28
C SER A 60 -11.26 15.35 3.84
N ASP A 61 -10.51 14.27 3.66
CA ASP A 61 -10.13 13.72 2.37
C ASP A 61 -10.37 12.22 2.31
N VAL A 62 -10.68 11.75 1.10
CA VAL A 62 -10.77 10.35 0.74
C VAL A 62 -9.88 10.12 -0.48
N GLU A 63 -9.05 9.11 -0.42
CA GLU A 63 -8.26 8.62 -1.54
C GLU A 63 -8.61 7.15 -1.79
N TRP A 64 -8.78 6.79 -3.06
CA TRP A 64 -9.00 5.41 -3.47
C TRP A 64 -8.19 5.10 -4.73
N ASP A 65 -7.37 4.06 -4.65
CA ASP A 65 -6.56 3.56 -5.75
C ASP A 65 -6.92 2.09 -5.99
N ALA A 66 -7.20 1.71 -7.24
CA ALA A 66 -7.49 0.31 -7.59
C ALA A 66 -6.96 -0.07 -8.97
N ASP A 67 -6.45 -1.30 -9.08
CA ASP A 67 -5.96 -1.89 -10.32
C ASP A 67 -6.84 -3.09 -10.69
N TYR A 68 -7.57 -3.02 -11.81
CA TYR A 68 -8.38 -4.13 -12.31
C TYR A 68 -7.67 -4.85 -13.47
N ASP A 69 -7.42 -6.16 -13.31
CA ASP A 69 -6.80 -6.99 -14.34
C ASP A 69 -7.86 -7.79 -15.10
N PHE A 70 -8.14 -7.36 -16.33
CA PHE A 70 -9.11 -8.02 -17.21
C PHE A 70 -8.73 -9.45 -17.58
N ARG A 71 -7.44 -9.79 -17.63
CA ARG A 71 -6.99 -11.16 -17.92
C ARG A 71 -7.23 -12.08 -16.73
N ALA A 72 -7.04 -11.56 -15.52
CA ALA A 72 -7.30 -12.30 -14.29
C ALA A 72 -8.79 -12.24 -13.85
N GLY A 73 -9.60 -11.37 -14.46
CA GLY A 73 -11.01 -11.18 -14.13
C GLY A 73 -11.25 -10.65 -12.71
N ARG A 74 -10.29 -9.91 -12.14
CA ARG A 74 -10.33 -9.49 -10.73
C ARG A 74 -9.59 -8.18 -10.48
N VAL A 75 -9.87 -7.61 -9.30
CA VAL A 75 -9.09 -6.52 -8.71
C VAL A 75 -7.76 -7.08 -8.20
N ASN A 76 -6.66 -6.56 -8.72
CA ASN A 76 -5.31 -6.90 -8.28
C ASN A 76 -4.92 -6.12 -7.03
N THR A 77 -5.24 -4.83 -6.97
CA THR A 77 -5.01 -3.99 -5.79
C THR A 77 -6.23 -3.11 -5.55
N SER A 78 -6.53 -2.81 -4.29
CA SER A 78 -7.47 -1.76 -3.91
C SER A 78 -7.03 -1.19 -2.57
N THR A 79 -6.77 0.11 -2.55
CA THR A 79 -6.41 0.86 -1.35
C THR A 79 -7.41 1.98 -1.18
N ILE A 80 -8.00 2.10 0.00
CA ILE A 80 -8.83 3.24 0.38
C ILE A 80 -8.28 3.87 1.65
N LEU A 81 -8.19 5.19 1.65
CA LEU A 81 -7.75 5.99 2.77
C LEU A 81 -8.77 7.09 3.02
N PHE A 82 -9.07 7.31 4.29
CA PHE A 82 -9.87 8.43 4.77
C PHE A 82 -9.11 9.12 5.88
N ASN A 83 -9.02 10.44 5.81
CA ASN A 83 -8.49 11.26 6.90
C ASN A 83 -9.46 12.39 7.22
N HIS A 84 -9.55 12.73 8.50
CA HIS A 84 -10.37 13.83 9.00
C HIS A 84 -9.69 14.55 10.15
N HIS A 85 -9.71 15.87 10.11
CA HIS A 85 -9.07 16.75 11.08
C HIS A 85 -10.11 17.66 11.72
N PHE A 86 -10.18 17.68 13.05
CA PHE A 86 -11.12 18.54 13.77
C PHE A 86 -10.45 19.16 15.00
N GLY A 87 -10.29 20.49 14.96
CA GLY A 87 -9.52 21.21 15.96
C GLY A 87 -8.08 20.70 16.00
N LEU A 88 -7.70 20.08 17.13
CA LEU A 88 -6.38 19.49 17.31
C LEU A 88 -6.34 17.99 17.01
N PHE A 89 -7.48 17.35 16.75
CA PHE A 89 -7.53 15.91 16.56
C PHE A 89 -7.44 15.55 15.08
N THR A 90 -6.79 14.43 14.81
CA THR A 90 -6.73 13.80 13.50
C THR A 90 -7.18 12.36 13.64
N ILE A 91 -8.09 11.93 12.78
CA ILE A 91 -8.46 10.52 12.65
C ILE A 91 -8.17 10.08 11.22
N GLY A 92 -7.67 8.86 11.07
CA GLY A 92 -7.43 8.26 9.78
C GLY A 92 -7.80 6.79 9.81
N ALA A 93 -8.34 6.30 8.71
CA ALA A 93 -8.63 4.89 8.53
C ALA A 93 -8.36 4.47 7.09
N GLY A 94 -8.11 3.19 6.87
CA GLY A 94 -7.95 2.68 5.53
C GLY A 94 -7.88 1.17 5.45
N ASP A 95 -7.96 0.69 4.23
CA ASP A 95 -7.82 -0.71 3.84
C ASP A 95 -6.88 -0.80 2.63
N ALA A 96 -6.09 -1.85 2.57
CA ALA A 96 -5.20 -2.18 1.46
C ALA A 96 -5.31 -3.67 1.15
N LEU A 97 -5.96 -3.98 0.03
CA LEU A 97 -6.05 -5.30 -0.58
C LEU A 97 -4.99 -5.44 -1.67
N LEU A 98 -4.18 -6.49 -1.61
CA LEU A 98 -3.17 -6.79 -2.65
C LEU A 98 -3.20 -8.27 -3.04
N HIS A 99 -3.29 -8.56 -4.34
CA HIS A 99 -3.12 -9.87 -4.94
C HIS A 99 -1.80 -9.92 -5.72
N THR A 100 -0.69 -10.11 -5.01
CA THR A 100 0.63 -10.14 -5.63
C THR A 100 0.88 -11.48 -6.33
N PRO A 101 1.30 -11.49 -7.60
CA PRO A 101 1.73 -12.72 -8.27
C PRO A 101 2.86 -13.39 -7.48
N GLY A 102 2.72 -14.68 -7.19
CA GLY A 102 3.81 -15.48 -6.64
C GLY A 102 4.90 -15.72 -7.68
N GLU A 103 6.09 -16.11 -7.22
CA GLU A 103 7.17 -16.55 -8.09
C GLU A 103 7.20 -18.09 -8.16
N ILE A 104 7.45 -18.64 -9.36
CA ILE A 104 7.78 -20.05 -9.50
C ILE A 104 9.16 -20.26 -8.85
N SER A 105 9.16 -20.88 -7.66
CA SER A 105 10.40 -21.39 -7.07
C SER A 105 10.89 -22.58 -7.91
N SER A 106 12.20 -22.80 -7.97
CA SER A 106 12.91 -23.78 -8.83
C SER A 106 12.47 -25.25 -8.72
N LEU A 107 11.44 -25.56 -7.91
CA LEU A 107 10.81 -26.88 -7.73
C LEU A 107 9.53 -27.08 -8.56
N GLY A 108 9.32 -26.35 -9.66
CA GLY A 108 8.25 -26.65 -10.63
C GLY A 108 6.82 -26.49 -10.10
N THR A 109 6.63 -25.79 -8.98
CA THR A 109 5.30 -25.54 -8.41
C THR A 109 4.68 -24.31 -9.05
N LYS A 110 3.38 -24.38 -9.40
CA LYS A 110 2.63 -23.23 -9.94
C LYS A 110 2.75 -22.02 -8.99
N PRO A 111 2.96 -20.80 -9.51
CA PRO A 111 3.09 -19.61 -8.67
C PRO A 111 1.76 -19.36 -7.97
N VAL A 112 1.76 -19.36 -6.63
CA VAL A 112 0.57 -19.08 -5.83
C VAL A 112 0.48 -17.58 -5.61
N THR A 113 -0.61 -16.96 -6.08
CA THR A 113 -0.90 -15.55 -5.77
C THR A 113 -0.99 -15.37 -4.25
N GLN A 114 -0.17 -14.47 -3.72
CA GLN A 114 -0.24 -14.09 -2.30
C GLN A 114 -1.29 -12.99 -2.17
N LYS A 115 -2.17 -13.13 -1.17
CA LYS A 115 -3.24 -12.19 -0.88
C LYS A 115 -2.98 -11.52 0.47
N PHE A 116 -2.95 -10.19 0.47
CA PHE A 116 -2.83 -9.35 1.66
C PHE A 116 -4.10 -8.52 1.79
N ASN A 117 -4.56 -8.34 3.03
CA ASN A 117 -5.70 -7.48 3.36
C ASN A 117 -5.37 -6.81 4.69
N GLN A 118 -4.95 -5.55 4.63
CA GLN A 118 -4.41 -4.80 5.74
C GLN A 118 -5.25 -3.57 6.02
N PHE A 119 -5.72 -3.45 7.26
CA PHE A 119 -6.42 -2.28 7.75
C PHE A 119 -5.46 -1.37 8.50
N ARG A 120 -5.63 -0.08 8.30
CA ARG A 120 -4.90 0.98 8.99
C ARG A 120 -5.85 1.82 9.81
N SER A 121 -5.44 2.19 11.02
CA SER A 121 -6.11 3.22 11.81
C SER A 121 -5.10 4.17 12.41
N VAL A 122 -5.40 5.46 12.39
CA VAL A 122 -4.57 6.52 12.96
C VAL A 122 -5.41 7.44 13.83
N LEU A 123 -4.86 7.81 14.98
CA LEU A 123 -5.38 8.83 15.86
C LEU A 123 -4.24 9.79 16.21
N GLY A 124 -4.47 11.08 16.08
CA GLY A 124 -3.51 12.13 16.38
C GLY A 124 -4.12 13.24 17.22
N TYR A 125 -3.28 13.89 18.02
CA TYR A 125 -3.60 15.10 18.77
C TYR A 125 -2.45 16.11 18.66
N GLY A 126 -2.79 17.33 18.24
CA GLY A 126 -1.87 18.44 18.04
C GLY A 126 -1.22 18.43 16.66
N ASN A 127 -0.23 19.30 16.52
CA ASN A 127 0.64 19.37 15.35
C ASN A 127 2.06 19.69 15.84
N SER A 128 3.05 19.65 14.93
CA SER A 128 4.46 19.83 15.29
C SER A 128 4.79 21.19 15.94
N ASN A 129 3.94 22.21 15.76
CA ASN A 129 4.15 23.56 16.26
C ASN A 129 3.30 23.89 17.51
N LYS A 130 2.47 22.95 17.97
CA LYS A 130 1.63 23.16 19.15
C LYS A 130 2.50 23.14 20.41
N ARG A 131 2.43 24.20 21.22
CA ARG A 131 2.99 24.22 22.58
C ARG A 131 2.30 23.19 23.49
N GLY A 132 3.05 22.57 24.38
CA GLY A 132 2.61 21.48 25.25
C GLY A 132 2.61 20.13 24.54
N PHE A 133 1.78 19.21 25.01
CA PHE A 133 1.73 17.84 24.49
C PHE A 133 1.11 17.75 23.09
N SER A 134 1.69 16.89 22.26
CA SER A 134 1.11 16.33 21.04
C SER A 134 1.47 14.84 20.95
N GLY A 135 0.74 14.10 20.12
CA GLY A 135 1.04 12.68 19.95
C GLY A 135 0.17 12.03 18.90
N ALA A 136 0.60 10.85 18.46
CA ALA A 136 -0.10 10.07 17.46
C ALA A 136 0.06 8.57 17.71
N VAL A 137 -0.95 7.81 17.33
CA VAL A 137 -0.94 6.35 17.32
C VAL A 137 -1.33 5.88 15.92
N ASN A 138 -0.61 4.91 15.38
CA ASN A 138 -0.90 4.28 14.10
C ASN A 138 -0.85 2.75 14.27
N LEU A 139 -1.88 2.06 13.81
CA LEU A 139 -2.02 0.61 13.88
C LEU A 139 -2.27 0.05 12.48
N GLY A 140 -1.59 -1.04 12.15
CA GLY A 140 -1.76 -1.82 10.93
C GLY A 140 -2.09 -3.27 11.26
N PHE A 141 -3.28 -3.73 10.88
CA PHE A 141 -3.80 -5.06 11.21
C PHE A 141 -4.07 -5.87 9.95
N ASP A 142 -3.63 -7.13 9.91
CA ASP A 142 -3.94 -8.03 8.79
C ASP A 142 -5.05 -9.00 9.19
N VAL A 143 -6.19 -8.89 8.50
CA VAL A 143 -7.40 -9.66 8.82
C VAL A 143 -7.26 -11.13 8.42
N ARG A 144 -6.39 -11.46 7.45
CA ARG A 144 -6.18 -12.87 7.05
C ARG A 144 -5.34 -13.61 8.08
N LEU A 145 -4.36 -12.93 8.64
CA LEU A 145 -3.45 -13.48 9.65
C LEU A 145 -3.94 -13.24 11.09
N ASN A 146 -5.01 -12.45 11.25
CA ASN A 146 -5.57 -12.04 12.53
C ASN A 146 -4.51 -11.48 13.49
N GLN A 147 -3.64 -10.61 12.97
CA GLN A 147 -2.50 -10.09 13.72
C GLN A 147 -2.24 -8.60 13.47
N LEU A 148 -1.75 -7.92 14.51
CA LEU A 148 -1.18 -6.58 14.39
C LEU A 148 0.19 -6.68 13.69
N GLN A 149 0.26 -6.24 12.44
CA GLN A 149 1.48 -6.22 11.64
C GLN A 149 2.37 -5.02 11.95
N TYR A 150 1.75 -3.87 12.25
CA TYR A 150 2.45 -2.65 12.57
C TYR A 150 1.75 -1.91 13.72
N GLY A 151 2.52 -1.30 14.59
CA GLY A 151 2.00 -0.36 15.57
C GLY A 151 3.04 0.69 15.91
N SER A 152 2.64 1.95 15.99
CA SER A 152 3.48 3.02 16.50
C SER A 152 2.72 3.95 17.43
N ALA A 153 3.45 4.50 18.39
CA ALA A 153 2.99 5.53 19.30
C ALA A 153 4.09 6.59 19.42
N GLU A 154 3.70 7.84 19.19
CA GLU A 154 4.56 9.01 19.25
C GLU A 154 3.99 10.00 20.28
N LEU A 155 4.87 10.57 21.10
CA LEU A 155 4.54 11.60 22.07
C LEU A 155 5.59 12.70 22.02
N ALA A 156 5.15 13.93 21.84
CA ALA A 156 6.00 15.10 21.86
C ALA A 156 5.51 16.14 22.88
N TYR A 157 6.44 16.94 23.37
CA TYR A 157 6.15 18.10 24.20
C TYR A 157 7.00 19.29 23.75
N ASN A 158 6.34 20.40 23.43
CA ASN A 158 6.99 21.63 22.99
C ASN A 158 6.88 22.75 24.05
N TRP A 159 8.00 23.37 24.37
CA TRP A 159 8.08 24.66 25.07
C TRP A 159 8.22 25.80 24.05
N ASP A 160 8.42 27.03 24.53
CA ASP A 160 8.62 28.19 23.66
C ASP A 160 9.97 28.17 22.92
N CYS A 161 10.99 27.51 23.49
CA CYS A 161 12.36 27.53 22.96
C CYS A 161 12.83 26.20 22.36
N CYS A 162 12.18 25.08 22.69
CA CYS A 162 12.60 23.75 22.28
C CYS A 162 11.48 22.72 22.44
N GLY A 163 11.68 21.51 21.94
CA GLY A 163 10.76 20.39 22.09
C GLY A 163 11.47 19.05 22.20
N VAL A 164 10.79 18.07 22.76
CA VAL A 164 11.23 16.67 22.85
C VAL A 164 10.19 15.78 22.20
N ASN A 165 10.63 14.75 21.49
CA ASN A 165 9.78 13.74 20.88
C ASN A 165 10.31 12.34 21.19
N VAL A 166 9.38 11.43 21.48
CA VAL A 166 9.66 10.00 21.73
C VAL A 166 8.71 9.19 20.87
N GLU A 167 9.26 8.24 20.13
CA GLU A 167 8.49 7.32 19.29
C GLU A 167 8.84 5.87 19.62
N TYR A 168 7.80 5.05 19.76
CA TYR A 168 7.89 3.60 19.82
C TYR A 168 7.25 2.98 18.58
N ARG A 169 7.94 2.02 17.94
CA ARG A 169 7.44 1.25 16.79
C ARG A 169 7.59 -0.25 17.03
N ARG A 170 6.56 -1.00 16.65
CA ARG A 170 6.53 -2.47 16.62
C ARG A 170 6.20 -2.95 15.21
N PHE A 171 6.97 -3.91 14.73
CA PHE A 171 6.75 -4.60 13.46
C PHE A 171 6.61 -6.10 13.70
N ALA A 172 5.62 -6.73 13.06
CA ALA A 172 5.56 -8.18 12.94
C ALA A 172 6.32 -8.59 11.68
N LEU A 173 7.62 -8.82 11.82
CA LEU A 173 8.44 -9.37 10.74
C LEU A 173 8.14 -10.86 10.59
N ALA A 174 7.82 -11.31 9.38
CA ALA A 174 7.70 -12.74 9.10
C ALA A 174 9.03 -13.44 9.42
N THR A 175 8.97 -14.64 9.99
CA THR A 175 10.16 -15.44 10.28
C THR A 175 10.90 -15.71 8.98
N VAL A 176 12.01 -15.02 8.74
CA VAL A 176 12.87 -15.29 7.58
C VAL A 176 13.38 -16.71 7.75
N ARG A 177 12.92 -17.62 6.89
CA ARG A 177 13.41 -19.00 6.86
C ARG A 177 14.89 -18.93 6.49
N LYS A 178 15.79 -19.10 7.47
CA LYS A 178 17.21 -19.30 7.22
C LYS A 178 17.32 -20.54 6.33
N ARG A 179 17.60 -20.37 5.04
CA ARG A 179 18.14 -21.48 4.25
C ARG A 179 19.58 -21.63 4.72
N LEU A 180 19.82 -22.64 5.56
CA LEU A 180 21.17 -23.18 5.74
C LEU A 180 21.61 -23.70 4.37
N PHE A 181 22.78 -23.26 3.94
CA PHE A 181 23.48 -23.77 2.76
C PHE A 181 23.86 -25.24 2.96
#